data_AF-A0A443RVR0-F1
#
_entry.id   AF-A0A443RVR0-F1
#
_cell.length_a   1.000
_cell.length_b   1.000
_cell.length_c   1.000
_cell.angle_alpha   90.00
_cell.angle_beta   90.00
_cell.angle_gamma   90.00
#
_symmetry.space_group_name_H-M   'P 1'
#
loop_
_entity.id
_entity.type
_entity.pdbx_description
1 polymer ?
#
loop_
_entity_poly.entity_id
_entity_poly.type
_entity_poly.pdbx_seq_one_letter_code
_entity_poly.pdbx_strand_id
1 'polypeptide(L)' 'LILALKVFVYSRIKKLDLLSIYGEFVVITGATDGIGLEFAKQFAERGHSVVLIGRNVQKL' A
#
# COMPACT_ATOMS: atom_id res chain seq x y z
N LEU A 1 3.19 -3.92 27.09
CA LEU A 1 2.81 -5.27 26.59
C LEU A 1 1.37 -5.33 26.06
N ILE A 2 0.35 -5.03 26.89
CA ILE A 2 -1.07 -5.11 26.48
C ILE A 2 -1.41 -4.17 25.30
N LEU A 3 -0.87 -2.95 25.29
CA LEU A 3 -1.10 -2.00 24.18
C LEU A 3 -0.52 -2.52 22.86
N ALA A 4 0.72 -3.02 22.87
CA ALA A 4 1.36 -3.57 21.68
C ALA A 4 0.59 -4.77 21.13
N LEU A 5 0.11 -5.66 22.01
CA LEU A 5 -0.73 -6.78 21.62
C LEU A 5 -2.06 -6.31 21.01
N LYS A 6 -2.72 -5.32 21.63
CA LYS A 6 -3.95 -4.73 21.08
C LYS A 6 -3.72 -4.09 19.71
N VAL A 7 -2.65 -3.33 19.52
CA VAL A 7 -2.31 -2.70 18.23
C VAL A 7 -2.03 -3.77 17.16
N PHE A 8 -1.26 -4.80 17.51
CA PHE A 8 -0.94 -5.88 16.58
C PHE A 8 -2.19 -6.67 16.15
N VAL A 9 -3.04 -7.06 17.10
CA VAL A 9 -4.25 -7.84 16.81
C VAL A 9 -5.28 -6.98 16.08
N TYR A 10 -5.53 -5.75 16.54
CA TYR A 10 -6.52 -4.85 15.94
C TYR A 10 -6.17 -4.48 14.50
N SER A 11 -4.89 -4.19 14.21
CA SER A 11 -4.42 -3.86 12.85
C SER A 11 -4.55 -5.03 11.87
N ARG A 12 -4.55 -6.29 12.35
CA ARG A 12 -4.78 -7.47 11.50
C ARG A 12 -6.25 -7.76 11.24
N ILE A 13 -7.13 -7.47 12.19
CA ILE A 13 -8.57 -7.81 12.08
C ILE A 13 -9.34 -6.73 11.33
N LYS A 14 -9.07 -5.44 11.60
CA LYS A 14 -9.74 -4.33 10.90
C LYS A 14 -8.84 -3.79 9.78
N LYS A 15 -9.17 -4.15 8.54
CA LYS A 15 -8.66 -3.43 7.36
C LYS A 15 -9.49 -2.15 7.20
N LEU A 16 -8.81 -1.00 7.08
CA LEU A 16 -9.46 0.24 6.66
C LEU A 16 -9.83 0.14 5.18
N ASP A 17 -11.00 0.67 4.84
CA ASP A 17 -11.41 0.90 3.45
C ASP A 17 -10.68 2.15 2.92
N LEU A 18 -9.45 1.96 2.47
CA LEU A 18 -8.60 3.04 1.97
C LEU A 18 -9.16 3.69 0.70
N LEU A 19 -9.89 2.93 -0.12
CA LEU A 19 -10.49 3.43 -1.36
C LEU A 19 -11.54 4.49 -1.04
N SER A 20 -12.41 4.23 -0.06
CA SER A 20 -13.41 5.20 0.38
C SER A 20 -12.81 6.46 1.02
N ILE A 21 -11.65 6.32 1.69
CA ILE A 21 -11.03 7.41 2.46
C ILE A 21 -10.16 8.31 1.57
N TYR A 22 -9.39 7.71 0.67
CA TYR A 22 -8.34 8.41 -0.10
C TYR A 22 -8.64 8.49 -1.60
N GLY A 23 -9.67 7.80 -2.09
CA GLY A 23 -10.05 7.79 -3.49
C GLY A 23 -9.28 6.77 -4.33
N GLU A 24 -9.55 6.77 -5.63
CA GLU A 24 -9.12 5.71 -6.55
C GLU A 24 -7.61 5.68 -6.78
N PHE A 25 -6.95 6.83 -6.93
CA PHE A 25 -5.58 6.90 -7.43
C PHE A 25 -4.53 6.98 -6.32
N VAL A 26 -3.47 6.18 -6.45
CA VAL A 26 -2.31 6.21 -5.55
C VAL A 26 -1.03 6.39 -6.35
N VAL A 27 -0.27 7.45 -6.06
CA VAL A 27 1.03 7.72 -6.69
C VAL A 27 2.15 7.18 -5.81
N ILE A 28 3.03 6.36 -6.38
CA ILE A 28 4.11 5.69 -5.65
C ILE A 28 5.44 5.99 -6.34
N THR A 29 6.33 6.66 -5.62
CA THR A 29 7.72 6.89 -6.06
C THR A 29 8.63 5.77 -5.58
N GLY A 30 9.68 5.46 -6.35
CA GLY A 30 10.55 4.32 -6.04
C GLY A 30 9.83 2.97 -6.18
N ALA A 31 8.83 2.90 -7.07
CA ALA A 31 7.95 1.73 -7.21
C ALA A 31 8.60 0.50 -7.87
N THR A 32 9.84 0.62 -8.33
CA THR A 32 10.53 -0.44 -9.11
C THR A 32 11.10 -1.57 -8.26
N ASP A 33 11.22 -1.40 -6.94
CA ASP A 33 11.78 -2.44 -6.06
C ASP A 33 11.41 -2.22 -4.58
N GLY A 34 11.74 -3.20 -3.74
CA GLY A 34 11.63 -3.11 -2.28
C GLY A 34 10.25 -2.68 -1.79
N ILE A 35 10.23 -1.74 -0.85
CA ILE A 35 9.01 -1.29 -0.17
C ILE A 35 8.05 -0.58 -1.15
N GLY A 36 8.56 0.18 -2.11
CA GLY A 36 7.74 0.88 -3.09
C GLY A 36 6.95 -0.10 -3.98
N LEU A 37 7.61 -1.15 -4.44
CA LEU A 37 6.96 -2.22 -5.22
C LEU A 37 5.91 -2.97 -4.39
N GLU A 38 6.21 -3.26 -3.13
CA GLU A 38 5.25 -3.94 -2.25
C GLU A 38 4.03 -3.07 -1.94
N PHE A 39 4.21 -1.76 -1.74
CA PHE A 39 3.07 -0.86 -1.64
C PHE A 39 2.23 -0.83 -2.90
N ALA A 40 2.85 -0.79 -4.08
CA ALA A 40 2.11 -0.83 -5.35
C ALA A 40 1.20 -2.05 -5.45
N LYS A 41 1.71 -3.23 -5.11
CA LYS A 41 0.94 -4.48 -5.09
C LYS A 41 -0.21 -4.39 -4.08
N GLN A 42 0.07 -3.96 -2.85
CA GLN A 42 -0.93 -3.92 -1.79
C GLN A 42 -2.05 -2.90 -2.00
N PHE A 43 -1.77 -1.78 -2.68
CA PHE A 43 -2.79 -0.82 -3.07
C PHE A 43 -3.62 -1.30 -4.26
N ALA A 44 -2.98 -1.92 -5.27
CA ALA A 44 -3.67 -2.54 -6.38
C ALA A 44 -4.62 -3.67 -5.93
N GLU A 45 -4.17 -4.54 -5.03
CA GLU A 45 -5.01 -5.60 -4.42
C GLU A 45 -6.22 -5.05 -3.63
N ARG A 46 -6.13 -3.80 -3.16
CA ARG A 46 -7.21 -3.10 -2.47
C ARG A 46 -8.13 -2.31 -3.40
N GLY A 47 -7.93 -2.40 -4.72
CA GLY A 47 -8.80 -1.79 -5.73
C GLY A 47 -8.42 -0.37 -6.15
N HIS A 48 -7.22 0.11 -5.80
CA HIS A 48 -6.74 1.40 -6.28
C HIS A 48 -6.10 1.32 -7.67
N SER A 49 -6.29 2.37 -8.46
CA SER A 49 -5.50 2.64 -9.67
C SER A 49 -4.13 3.20 -9.26
N VAL A 50 -3.06 2.44 -9.50
CA VAL A 50 -1.70 2.83 -9.07
C VAL A 50 -0.91 3.52 -10.18
N VAL A 51 -0.26 4.63 -9.84
CA VAL A 51 0.67 5.36 -10.71
C VAL A 51 2.08 5.13 -10.19
N LEU A 52 2.88 4.40 -10.96
CA LEU A 52 4.23 3.98 -10.56
C LEU A 52 5.28 4.92 -11.14
N ILE A 53 6.14 5.46 -10.27
CA ILE A 53 7.23 6.35 -10.66
C ILE A 53 8.57 5.70 -10.29
N GLY A 54 9.41 5.50 -11.30
CA GLY A 54 10.74 4.90 -11.17
C GLY A 54 11.68 5.31 -12.29
N ARG A 55 12.99 5.09 -12.08
CA ARG A 55 14.03 5.45 -13.06
C ARG A 55 14.38 4.32 -14.04
N ASN A 56 14.07 3.08 -13.68
CA ASN A 56 14.35 1.90 -14.49
C ASN A 56 13.05 1.45 -15.17
N VAL A 57 12.92 1.74 -16.46
CA VAL A 57 11.73 1.44 -17.25
C VAL A 57 11.52 -0.07 -17.41
N GLN A 58 12.58 -0.87 -17.39
CA GLN A 58 12.47 -2.34 -17.49
C GLN A 58 11.88 -2.98 -16.23
N LYS A 59 11.82 -2.25 -15.11
CA LYS A 59 11.25 -2.68 -13.83
C LYS A 59 9.86 -2.10 -13.54
N LEU A 60 9.32 -1.27 -14.43
CA LEU A 60 7.96 -0.71 -14.34
C LEU A 60 7.00 -1.55 -15.21
#